data_AF-A0A3D3R5H2-F1
#
_entry.id   AF-A0A3D3R5H2-F1
#
_cell.length_a   1.000
_cell.length_b   1.000
_cell.length_c   1.000
_cell.angle_alpha   90.00
_cell.angle_beta   90.00
_cell.angle_gamma   90.00
#
_symmetry.space_group_name_H-M   'P 1'
#
loop_
_entity.id
_entity.type
_entity.pdbx_description
1 polymer ?
#
loop_
_entity_poly.entity_id
_entity_poly.type
_entity_poly.pdbx_seq_one_letter_code
_entity_poly.pdbx_strand_id
1 'polypeptide(L)' 'MTHSRQQWVQFLLLSTGVCLLWLIVFPQIATIPHVQAEIDFLEVKQIDPTAMFYSDLETIEDTVQEISDFHKAHPDALW' A
#
# COMPACT_ATOMS: atom_id res chain seq x y z
N MET A 1 -11.55 -17.70 -38.73
CA MET A 1 -12.14 -16.42 -38.25
C MET A 1 -13.02 -16.56 -37.00
N THR A 2 -13.38 -17.76 -36.55
CA THR A 2 -14.27 -17.97 -35.37
C THR A 2 -13.55 -17.87 -34.01
N HIS A 3 -12.29 -18.29 -33.92
CA HIS A 3 -11.49 -18.21 -32.67
C HIS A 3 -11.32 -16.79 -32.13
N SER A 4 -11.07 -15.81 -33.02
CA SER A 4 -10.91 -14.40 -32.64
C SER A 4 -12.17 -13.85 -31.96
N ARG A 5 -13.36 -14.11 -32.52
CA ARG A 5 -14.64 -13.65 -31.94
C ARG A 5 -14.86 -14.20 -30.52
N GLN A 6 -14.50 -15.45 -30.29
CA GLN A 6 -14.67 -16.08 -28.98
C GLN A 6 -13.69 -15.51 -27.93
N GLN A 7 -12.44 -15.23 -28.34
CA GLN A 7 -11.45 -14.56 -27.49
C GLN A 7 -11.86 -13.13 -27.13
N TRP A 8 -12.41 -12.37 -28.07
CA TRP A 8 -12.93 -11.03 -27.81
C TRP A 8 -14.11 -11.02 -26.84
N VAL A 9 -15.03 -11.97 -26.98
CA VAL A 9 -16.15 -12.11 -26.03
C VAL A 9 -15.62 -12.45 -24.63
N GLN A 10 -14.66 -13.38 -24.51
CA GLN A 10 -14.04 -13.70 -23.22
C GLN A 10 -13.32 -12.51 -22.60
N PHE A 11 -12.59 -11.74 -23.41
CA PHE A 11 -11.91 -10.53 -22.97
C PHE A 11 -12.90 -9.48 -22.45
N LEU A 12 -13.99 -9.24 -23.19
CA LEU A 12 -15.05 -8.32 -22.76
C LEU A 12 -15.73 -8.80 -21.48
N LEU A 13 -15.96 -10.11 -21.33
CA LEU A 13 -16.57 -10.69 -20.13
C LEU A 13 -15.67 -10.50 -18.91
N LEU A 14 -14.37 -10.80 -19.04
CA LEU A 14 -13.38 -10.59 -17.98
C LEU A 14 -13.25 -9.10 -17.63
N SER A 15 -13.11 -8.24 -18.63
CA SER A 15 -12.99 -6.80 -18.42
C SER A 15 -14.24 -6.23 -17.75
N THR A 16 -15.44 -6.66 -18.17
CA THR A 16 -16.69 -6.28 -17.52
C THR A 16 -16.74 -6.77 -16.08
N GLY A 17 -16.31 -8.01 -15.82
CA GLY A 17 -16.21 -8.56 -14.47
C GLY A 17 -15.29 -7.73 -13.57
N VAL A 18 -14.11 -7.35 -14.06
CA VAL A 18 -13.19 -6.46 -13.35
C VAL A 18 -13.81 -5.08 -13.10
N CYS A 19 -14.48 -4.51 -14.09
CA CYS A 19 -15.18 -3.22 -13.93
C CYS A 19 -16.27 -3.30 -12.86
N LEU A 20 -17.06 -4.38 -12.82
CA LEU A 20 -18.09 -4.58 -11.81
C LEU A 20 -17.47 -4.74 -10.42
N LEU A 21 -16.39 -5.50 -10.29
CA LEU A 21 -15.66 -5.62 -9.03
C LEU A 21 -15.17 -4.24 -8.56
N TRP A 22 -14.56 -3.46 -9.47
CA TRP A 22 -14.03 -2.14 -9.18
C TRP A 22 -15.09 -1.13 -8.77
N LEU A 23 -16.19 -1.05 -9.52
CA LEU A 23 -17.19 0.01 -9.36
C LEU A 23 -18.31 -0.34 -8.39
N ILE A 24 -18.49 -1.61 -8.02
CA ILE A 24 -19.59 -2.06 -7.17
C ILE A 24 -19.05 -2.72 -5.91
N VAL A 25 -18.18 -3.72 -6.04
CA VAL A 25 -17.75 -4.52 -4.88
C VAL A 25 -16.84 -3.72 -3.96
N PHE A 26 -15.82 -3.05 -4.49
CA PHE A 26 -14.94 -2.20 -3.67
C PHE A 26 -15.66 -1.07 -2.92
N PRO A 27 -16.53 -0.25 -3.54
CA PRO A 27 -17.24 0.77 -2.79
C PRO A 27 -18.19 0.18 -1.75
N GLN A 28 -18.79 -0.99 -1.98
CA GLN A 28 -19.56 -1.67 -0.95
C GLN A 28 -18.70 -2.09 0.25
N ILE A 29 -17.49 -2.61 0.01
CA ILE A 29 -16.56 -2.96 1.10
C ILE A 29 -16.16 -1.71 1.88
N ALA A 30 -15.96 -0.57 1.20
CA ALA A 30 -15.65 0.70 1.87
C ALA A 30 -16.77 1.21 2.78
N THR A 31 -18.02 0.77 2.57
CA THR A 31 -19.15 1.10 3.48
C THR A 31 -19.22 0.22 4.73
N ILE A 32 -18.38 -0.82 4.83
CA ILE A 32 -18.31 -1.64 6.03
C ILE A 32 -17.78 -0.76 7.19
N PRO A 33 -18.46 -0.69 8.34
CA PRO A 33 -18.14 0.26 9.41
C PRO A 33 -16.68 0.19 9.89
N HIS A 34 -16.12 -1.02 9.92
CA HIS A 34 -14.73 -1.22 10.33
C HIS A 34 -13.72 -0.67 9.29
N VAL A 35 -13.99 -0.91 8.01
CA VAL A 35 -13.13 -0.43 6.91
C VAL A 35 -13.21 1.08 6.81
N GLN A 36 -14.41 1.64 6.95
CA GLN A 36 -14.63 3.08 6.94
C GLN A 36 -13.91 3.76 8.10
N ALA A 37 -13.99 3.21 9.32
CA ALA A 37 -13.28 3.77 10.48
C ALA A 37 -11.75 3.80 10.29
N GLU A 38 -11.19 2.78 9.63
CA GLU A 38 -9.76 2.75 9.30
C GLU A 38 -9.40 3.78 8.23
N ILE A 39 -10.21 3.90 7.17
CA ILE A 39 -10.03 4.93 6.14
C ILE A 39 -10.07 6.33 6.75
N ASP A 40 -11.08 6.61 7.58
CA ASP A 40 -11.25 7.90 8.26
C ASP A 40 -10.07 8.18 9.20
N PHE A 41 -9.57 7.17 9.91
CA PHE A 41 -8.38 7.30 10.76
C PHE A 41 -7.13 7.68 9.95
N LEU A 42 -6.90 7.00 8.83
CA LEU A 42 -5.76 7.27 7.94
C LEU A 42 -5.87 8.67 7.31
N GLU A 43 -7.06 9.06 6.87
CA GLU A 43 -7.34 10.37 6.29
C GLU A 43 -7.13 11.51 7.30
N VAL A 44 -7.70 11.39 8.50
CA VAL A 44 -7.56 12.38 9.59
C VAL A 44 -6.09 12.56 9.98
N LYS A 45 -5.31 11.49 9.97
CA LYS A 45 -3.89 11.54 10.30
C LYS A 45 -2.98 11.91 9.12
N GLN A 46 -3.53 12.08 7.91
CA GLN A 46 -2.79 12.25 6.67
C GLN A 46 -1.68 11.18 6.49
N ILE A 47 -1.97 9.95 6.91
CA ILE A 47 -1.08 8.82 6.71
C ILE A 47 -1.35 8.29 5.32
N ASP A 48 -0.32 8.27 4.47
CA ASP A 48 -0.38 7.57 3.19
C ASP A 48 -0.18 6.06 3.46
N PRO A 49 -1.21 5.21 3.34
CA PRO A 49 -1.08 3.78 3.57
C PRO A 49 -0.26 3.08 2.47
N THR A 50 0.02 3.76 1.35
CA THR A 50 0.86 3.25 0.26
C THR A 50 2.33 3.62 0.43
N ALA A 51 2.63 4.51 1.38
CA ALA A 51 4.01 4.78 1.76
C ALA A 51 4.59 3.56 2.45
N MET A 52 5.61 2.96 1.83
CA MET A 52 6.43 1.95 2.49
C MET A 52 7.15 2.63 3.66
N PHE A 53 6.83 2.22 4.90
CA PHE A 53 7.55 2.75 6.06
C PHE A 53 9.01 2.33 5.97
N TYR A 54 9.91 3.31 6.01
CA TYR A 54 11.35 3.02 5.95
C TYR A 54 11.81 2.14 7.12
N SER A 55 11.05 2.09 8.22
CA SER A 55 11.30 1.19 9.35
C SER A 55 11.22 -0.30 9.01
N ASP A 56 10.58 -0.65 7.89
CA ASP A 56 10.46 -2.04 7.43
C ASP A 56 11.54 -2.41 6.40
N LEU A 57 12.45 -1.48 6.07
CA LEU A 57 13.67 -1.84 5.36
C LEU A 57 14.65 -2.44 6.35
N GLU A 58 15.03 -3.69 6.10
CA GLU A 58 16.03 -4.48 6.84
C GLU A 58 17.35 -3.71 7.10
N THR A 59 17.66 -2.69 6.29
CA THR A 59 18.87 -1.86 6.38
C THR A 59 18.82 -0.74 7.45
N ILE A 60 17.64 -0.42 8.00
CA ILE A 60 17.55 0.63 9.04
C ILE A 60 18.15 0.18 10.37
N GLU A 61 18.02 -1.10 10.74
CA GLU A 61 18.60 -1.62 11.98
C GLU A 61 20.14 -1.47 12.00
N ASP A 62 20.80 -1.81 10.89
CA ASP A 62 22.25 -1.65 10.75
C ASP A 62 22.68 -0.18 10.85
N THR A 63 21.92 0.72 10.23
CA THR A 63 22.20 2.16 10.24
C THR A 63 22.05 2.77 11.63
N VAL A 64 21.04 2.34 12.39
CA VAL A 64 20.81 2.80 13.78
C VAL A 64 21.95 2.31 14.69
N GLN A 65 22.39 1.08 14.51
CA GLN A 65 23.50 0.51 15.28
C GLN A 65 24.80 1.26 15.01
N GLU A 66 25.12 1.56 13.74
CA GLU A 66 26.30 2.33 13.35
C GLU A 66 26.30 3.74 13.94
N ILE A 67 25.15 4.43 13.93
CA ILE A 67 25.01 5.77 14.54
C ILE A 67 25.22 5.72 16.06
N SER A 68 24.66 4.72 16.74
CA SER A 68 24.85 4.53 18.18
C SER A 68 26.32 4.28 18.54
N ASP A 69 26.99 3.42 17.78
CA ASP A 69 28.40 3.09 18.00
C ASP A 69 29.30 4.29 17.70
N PHE A 70 29.00 5.06 16.65
CA PHE A 70 29.67 6.32 16.34
C PHE A 70 29.51 7.36 17.45
N HIS A 71 28.29 7.55 17.98
CA HIS A 71 28.03 8.51 19.05
C HIS A 71 28.73 8.13 20.36
N LYS A 72 28.87 6.83 20.62
CA LYS A 72 29.62 6.32 21.78
C LYS A 72 31.12 6.52 21.64
N ALA A 73 31.66 6.40 20.42
CA ALA A 73 33.07 6.62 20.13
C ALA A 73 33.44 8.12 20.07
N HIS A 74 32.50 8.96 19.63
CA HIS A 74 32.68 10.38 19.45
C HIS A 74 31.52 11.14 20.12
N PRO A 75 31.53 11.24 21.46
CA PRO A 75 30.45 11.90 22.18
C PRO A 75 30.30 13.36 21.77
N ASP A 76 31.34 13.97 21.21
CA ASP A 76 31.45 15.37 20.79
C ASP A 76 31.17 15.69 19.33
N ALA A 77 30.81 14.68 18.52
CA ALA A 77 30.70 14.85 17.07
C ALA A 77 29.42 15.56 16.59
N LEU A 78 28.48 15.92 17.46
CA LEU A 78 27.21 16.55 17.07
C LEU A 78 26.92 17.88 17.79
N TRP A 79 27.96 18.59 18.23
CA TRP A 79 27.90 20.00 18.62
C TRP A 79 28.92 20.86 17.88
#